data_AF-A0A1G2YWC9-F1
#
_entry.id   AF-A0A1G2YWC9-F1
#
_cell.length_a   1.000
_cell.length_b   1.000
_cell.length_c   1.000
_cell.angle_alpha   90.00
_cell.angle_beta   90.00
_cell.angle_gamma   90.00
#
_symmetry.space_group_name_H-M   'P 1'
#
loop_
_entity.id
_entity.type
_entity.pdbx_description
1 polymer ?
#
loop_
_entity_poly.entity_id
_entity_poly.type
_entity_poly.pdbx_seq_one_letter_code
_entity_poly.pdbx_strand_id
1 'polypeptide(L)'
;MQEYLNGEDIDMEKKRRVHGFALRIVIYAVIITSSAAFGNQSDSQAEQPIKYELKLEGENIEKLILQSSNQEQTFEKPGKSIMLEPGTYKIVQLQLDSKLIHDSYGDNTQLKPIQVGPGEPAVLKAGGPLEQQIKVQREGQLLTMEYQLIGAAGESYRNDRRYPPKFVIYKGDKEITSGKFRFG
;
A
#
# COMPACT_ATOMS: atom_id res chain seq x y z
N MET A 1 33.99 34.69 -57.17
CA MET A 1 34.47 33.31 -57.38
C MET A 1 33.30 32.41 -56.95
N GLN A 2 32.31 32.29 -57.85
CA GLN A 2 31.94 31.04 -58.56
C GLN A 2 31.44 30.00 -57.56
N GLU A 3 30.13 29.73 -57.39
CA GLU A 3 29.08 29.37 -58.36
C GLU A 3 29.41 28.09 -59.15
N TYR A 4 28.36 27.28 -59.35
CA TYR A 4 28.23 26.09 -60.19
C TYR A 4 28.56 24.72 -59.56
N LEU A 5 27.75 23.66 -59.70
CA LEU A 5 26.37 23.45 -60.14
C LEU A 5 26.12 21.91 -60.10
N ASN A 6 24.83 21.53 -60.12
CA ASN A 6 24.25 20.33 -60.73
C ASN A 6 24.50 18.96 -60.08
N GLY A 7 23.54 18.03 -60.07
CA GLY A 7 22.22 17.96 -60.70
C GLY A 7 21.58 16.63 -60.23
N GLU A 8 20.25 16.59 -60.06
CA GLU A 8 19.31 15.80 -60.90
C GLU A 8 19.59 14.28 -60.84
N ASP A 9 18.66 13.39 -60.51
CA ASP A 9 17.29 13.32 -61.01
C ASP A 9 16.46 12.26 -60.24
N ILE A 10 15.16 12.54 -60.09
CA ILE A 10 14.00 11.68 -60.42
C ILE A 10 14.05 10.18 -60.02
N ASP A 11 13.13 9.70 -59.18
CA ASP A 11 11.83 9.19 -59.69
C ASP A 11 10.86 8.73 -58.59
N MET A 12 9.60 8.76 -59.02
CA MET A 12 8.30 8.42 -58.45
C MET A 12 8.21 7.18 -57.55
N GLU A 13 7.20 7.20 -56.67
CA GLU A 13 5.92 6.51 -56.94
C GLU A 13 5.24 5.95 -55.67
N LYS A 14 3.96 6.30 -55.51
CA LYS A 14 2.87 5.55 -54.85
C LYS A 14 3.12 4.90 -53.47
N LYS A 15 2.31 5.35 -52.50
CA LYS A 15 1.05 4.63 -52.18
C LYS A 15 0.09 5.47 -51.34
N ARG A 16 -0.96 5.98 -52.00
CA ARG A 16 -2.25 6.26 -51.36
C ARG A 16 -2.90 4.93 -50.95
N ARG A 17 -3.46 4.85 -49.74
CA ARG A 17 -4.78 4.23 -49.51
C ARG A 17 -5.33 4.60 -48.13
N VAL A 18 -6.22 5.59 -48.15
CA VAL A 18 -7.28 5.82 -47.18
C VAL A 18 -8.40 4.84 -47.51
N HIS A 19 -8.86 4.02 -46.57
CA HIS A 19 -10.15 3.27 -46.55
C HIS A 19 -10.31 2.89 -45.06
N GLY A 20 -11.34 3.27 -44.31
CA GLY A 20 -12.78 3.16 -44.56
C GLY A 20 -13.34 2.49 -43.29
N PHE A 21 -14.04 3.24 -42.43
CA PHE A 21 -15.48 3.13 -42.23
C PHE A 21 -16.02 1.69 -42.23
N ALA A 22 -16.34 1.15 -41.05
CA ALA A 22 -17.37 0.12 -40.88
C ALA A 22 -17.83 0.06 -39.42
N LEU A 23 -18.78 0.93 -39.10
CA LEU A 23 -19.84 0.68 -38.12
C LEU A 23 -20.51 -0.65 -38.48
N ARG A 24 -20.51 -1.64 -37.57
CA ARG A 24 -21.36 -2.83 -37.68
C ARG A 24 -22.08 -3.09 -36.36
N ILE A 25 -23.26 -2.48 -36.29
CA ILE A 25 -24.39 -2.94 -35.50
C ILE A 25 -24.78 -4.32 -36.04
N VAL A 26 -24.85 -5.33 -35.17
CA VAL A 26 -25.48 -6.63 -35.47
C VAL A 26 -26.63 -6.79 -34.50
N ILE A 27 -27.84 -6.75 -35.04
CA ILE A 27 -29.11 -7.05 -34.37
C ILE A 27 -29.66 -8.35 -34.98
N TYR A 28 -30.30 -9.15 -34.13
CA TYR A 28 -31.23 -10.26 -34.38
C TYR A 28 -30.66 -11.64 -34.73
N ALA A 29 -30.89 -12.59 -33.80
CA ALA A 29 -31.85 -13.66 -34.05
C ALA A 29 -32.39 -14.21 -32.71
N VAL A 30 -33.70 -14.02 -32.48
CA VAL A 30 -34.48 -14.74 -31.48
C VAL A 30 -34.61 -16.17 -31.97
N ILE A 31 -34.04 -17.13 -31.26
CA ILE A 31 -34.30 -18.56 -31.46
C ILE A 31 -35.20 -19.01 -30.32
N ILE A 32 -36.50 -19.10 -30.60
CA ILE A 32 -37.44 -19.86 -29.77
C ILE A 32 -37.29 -21.32 -30.21
N THR A 33 -36.56 -22.11 -29.45
CA THR A 33 -36.62 -23.57 -29.51
C THR A 33 -37.10 -24.08 -28.16
N SER A 34 -38.37 -24.45 -28.13
CA SER A 34 -39.00 -25.16 -27.02
C SER A 34 -38.39 -26.55 -26.88
N SER A 35 -37.59 -26.74 -25.84
CA SER A 35 -37.23 -28.06 -25.33
C SER A 35 -37.52 -28.05 -23.84
N ALA A 36 -38.63 -28.68 -23.46
CA ALA A 36 -38.94 -28.96 -22.07
C ALA A 36 -37.90 -29.96 -21.52
N ALA A 37 -37.00 -29.45 -20.69
CA ALA A 37 -36.32 -30.21 -19.67
C ALA A 37 -36.18 -29.28 -18.47
N PHE A 38 -37.09 -29.43 -17.49
CA PHE A 38 -37.01 -28.79 -16.18
C PHE A 38 -35.77 -29.34 -15.45
N GLY A 39 -34.62 -28.74 -15.72
CA GLY A 39 -33.51 -28.69 -14.78
C GLY A 39 -33.58 -27.33 -14.11
N ASN A 40 -33.81 -27.30 -12.79
CA ASN A 40 -33.72 -26.08 -11.99
C ASN A 40 -32.29 -25.55 -12.07
N GLN A 41 -32.03 -24.70 -13.05
CA GLN A 41 -30.82 -23.91 -13.12
C GLN A 41 -31.10 -22.66 -12.30
N SER A 42 -30.80 -22.76 -11.00
CA SER A 42 -30.69 -21.58 -10.16
C SER A 42 -29.63 -20.69 -10.80
N ASP A 43 -30.08 -19.63 -11.47
CA ASP A 43 -29.23 -18.51 -11.82
C ASP A 43 -28.70 -17.94 -10.50
N SER A 44 -27.55 -18.43 -10.07
CA SER A 44 -26.71 -17.73 -9.11
C SER A 44 -26.22 -16.48 -9.82
N GLN A 45 -27.04 -15.43 -9.84
CA GLN A 45 -26.53 -14.07 -9.95
C GLN A 45 -25.47 -13.96 -8.86
N ALA A 46 -24.20 -13.89 -9.27
CA ALA A 46 -23.11 -13.59 -8.36
C ALA A 46 -23.38 -12.19 -7.81
N GLU A 47 -24.06 -12.14 -6.66
CA GLU A 47 -24.24 -10.93 -5.88
C GLU A 47 -22.84 -10.36 -5.67
N GLN A 48 -22.60 -9.14 -6.16
CA GLN A 48 -21.32 -8.50 -5.93
C GLN A 48 -21.16 -8.37 -4.42
N PRO A 49 -20.02 -8.80 -3.85
CA PRO A 49 -19.84 -8.79 -2.42
C PRO A 49 -19.97 -7.35 -1.91
N ILE A 50 -20.85 -7.16 -0.93
CA ILE A 50 -21.05 -5.86 -0.29
C ILE A 50 -19.73 -5.45 0.37
N LYS A 51 -19.26 -4.25 0.07
CA LYS A 51 -18.03 -3.69 0.65
C LYS A 51 -18.35 -2.54 1.59
N TYR A 52 -17.55 -2.42 2.64
CA TYR A 52 -17.62 -1.38 3.65
C TYR A 52 -16.30 -0.60 3.70
N GLU A 53 -16.41 0.66 4.12
CA GLU A 53 -15.26 1.57 4.20
C GLU A 53 -14.41 1.28 5.45
N LEU A 54 -13.10 1.17 5.24
CA LEU A 54 -12.08 1.35 6.28
C LEU A 54 -11.38 2.69 6.05
N LYS A 55 -11.53 3.60 6.99
CA LYS A 55 -10.83 4.89 7.01
C LYS A 55 -9.43 4.73 7.58
N LEU A 56 -8.48 5.43 6.96
CA LEU A 56 -7.09 5.49 7.37
C LEU A 56 -6.81 6.86 7.99
N GLU A 57 -6.59 6.87 9.30
CA GLU A 57 -6.33 8.06 10.11
C GLU A 57 -4.86 8.13 10.54
N GLY A 58 -3.97 8.07 9.55
CA GLY A 58 -2.54 8.31 9.70
C GLY A 58 -1.92 8.60 8.34
N GLU A 59 -0.69 9.08 8.35
CA GLU A 59 -0.06 9.62 7.15
C GLU A 59 1.06 8.72 6.61
N ASN A 60 1.47 9.00 5.37
CA ASN A 60 2.66 8.43 4.74
C ASN A 60 2.64 6.90 4.54
N ILE A 61 1.45 6.29 4.50
CA ILE A 61 1.29 4.86 4.23
C ILE A 61 1.58 4.56 2.76
N GLU A 62 2.69 3.87 2.50
CA GLU A 62 3.08 3.40 1.17
C GLU A 62 2.50 2.02 0.87
N LYS A 63 2.41 1.14 1.88
CA LYS A 63 1.87 -0.21 1.73
C LYS A 63 1.17 -0.67 2.99
N LEU A 64 -0.01 -1.26 2.82
CA LEU A 64 -0.78 -1.90 3.89
C LEU A 64 -1.12 -3.33 3.47
N ILE A 65 -0.76 -4.30 4.29
CA ILE A 65 -1.13 -5.71 4.11
C ILE A 65 -2.07 -6.11 5.23
N LEU A 66 -3.28 -6.50 4.85
CA LEU A 66 -4.32 -6.98 5.76
C LEU A 66 -4.55 -8.47 5.54
N GLN A 67 -4.78 -9.21 6.63
CA GLN A 67 -5.16 -10.62 6.57
C GLN A 67 -6.56 -10.81 7.14
N SER A 68 -7.46 -11.38 6.33
CA SER A 68 -8.75 -11.90 6.79
C SER A 68 -8.76 -13.41 6.60
N SER A 69 -9.04 -14.15 7.67
CA SER A 69 -8.97 -15.61 7.68
C SER A 69 -7.59 -16.11 7.16
N ASN A 70 -7.52 -16.70 5.97
CA ASN A 70 -6.29 -17.22 5.35
C ASN A 70 -5.89 -16.46 4.08
N GLN A 71 -6.47 -15.28 3.83
CA GLN A 71 -6.18 -14.48 2.64
C GLN A 71 -5.57 -13.15 3.03
N GLU A 72 -4.46 -12.81 2.37
CA GLU A 72 -3.80 -11.51 2.48
C GLU A 72 -4.25 -10.61 1.33
N GLN A 73 -4.45 -9.33 1.65
CA GLN A 73 -4.80 -8.27 0.70
C GLN A 73 -3.78 -7.15 0.85
N THR A 74 -3.11 -6.82 -0.25
CA THR A 74 -2.08 -5.78 -0.31
C THR A 74 -2.64 -4.54 -0.97
N PHE A 75 -2.49 -3.40 -0.30
CA PHE A 75 -2.86 -2.09 -0.80
C PHE A 75 -1.61 -1.22 -0.92
N GLU A 76 -1.22 -0.92 -2.15
CA GLU A 76 -0.14 0.03 -2.44
C GLU A 76 -0.75 1.44 -2.49
N LYS A 77 -0.20 2.37 -1.71
CA LYS A 77 -0.65 3.76 -1.59
C LYS A 77 -2.18 3.87 -1.41
N PRO A 78 -2.75 3.32 -0.32
CA PRO A 78 -4.20 3.17 -0.15
C PRO A 78 -5.00 4.49 -0.06
N GLY A 79 -4.36 5.65 0.00
CA GLY A 79 -5.04 6.94 0.15
C GLY A 79 -5.64 7.09 1.55
N LYS A 80 -6.85 7.66 1.64
CA LYS A 80 -7.53 7.95 2.93
C LYS A 80 -8.52 6.86 3.37
N SER A 81 -8.96 6.01 2.45
CA SER A 81 -9.84 4.90 2.78
C SER A 81 -9.77 3.80 1.73
N ILE A 82 -10.10 2.59 2.15
CA ILE A 82 -10.18 1.39 1.31
C ILE A 82 -11.51 0.67 1.51
N MET A 83 -11.97 -0.02 0.47
CA MET A 83 -13.23 -0.78 0.50
C MET A 83 -12.94 -2.27 0.70
N LEU A 84 -13.45 -2.84 1.78
CA LEU A 84 -13.22 -4.22 2.20
C LEU A 84 -14.53 -4.98 2.34
N GLU A 85 -14.49 -6.29 2.18
CA GLU A 85 -15.60 -7.17 2.54
C GLU A 85 -15.81 -7.15 4.07
N PRO A 86 -17.01 -7.49 4.57
CA PRO A 86 -17.23 -7.59 6.01
C PRO A 86 -16.34 -8.69 6.62
N GLY A 87 -15.69 -8.39 7.74
CA GLY A 87 -14.81 -9.34 8.40
C GLY A 87 -13.89 -8.71 9.44
N THR A 88 -13.09 -9.55 10.07
CA THR A 88 -12.03 -9.13 10.99
C THR A 88 -10.69 -9.21 10.27
N TYR A 89 -9.96 -8.09 10.25
CA TYR A 89 -8.70 -7.96 9.55
C TYR A 89 -7.55 -7.75 10.52
N LYS A 90 -6.52 -8.59 10.43
CA LYS A 90 -5.24 -8.37 11.11
C LYS A 90 -4.35 -7.50 10.22
N ILE A 91 -3.64 -6.55 10.82
CA ILE A 91 -2.59 -5.79 10.13
C ILE A 91 -1.35 -6.68 10.14
N VAL A 92 -0.96 -7.21 8.98
CA VAL A 92 0.24 -8.05 8.86
C VAL A 92 1.49 -7.18 8.73
N GLN A 93 1.39 -6.16 7.87
CA GLN A 93 2.48 -5.26 7.58
C GLN A 93 1.92 -3.86 7.26
N LEU A 94 2.61 -2.86 7.79
CA LEU A 94 2.41 -1.46 7.45
C LEU A 94 3.78 -0.84 7.12
N GLN A 95 3.92 -0.35 5.89
CA GLN A 95 5.14 0.28 5.42
C GLN A 95 4.88 1.74 5.06
N LEU A 96 5.78 2.61 5.51
CA LEU A 96 5.75 4.03 5.20
C LEU A 96 6.54 4.35 3.92
N ASP A 97 6.31 5.54 3.37
CA ASP A 97 7.06 6.09 2.23
C ASP A 97 8.58 6.11 2.46
N SER A 98 8.98 6.41 3.71
CA SER A 98 10.34 6.37 4.27
C SER A 98 10.92 4.96 4.38
N LYS A 99 10.18 3.93 3.97
CA LYS A 99 10.54 2.50 4.00
C LYS A 99 10.65 1.91 5.40
N LEU A 100 10.22 2.64 6.43
CA LEU A 100 10.01 2.11 7.77
C LEU A 100 8.87 1.11 7.76
N ILE A 101 9.03 0.01 8.50
CA ILE A 101 8.11 -1.13 8.48
C ILE A 101 7.70 -1.49 9.90
N HIS A 102 6.38 -1.60 10.11
CA HIS A 102 5.76 -2.28 11.23
C HIS A 102 5.22 -3.64 10.75
N ASP A 103 5.59 -4.73 11.43
CA ASP A 103 5.10 -6.09 11.15
C ASP A 103 4.53 -6.73 12.41
N SER A 104 3.46 -7.53 12.28
CA SER A 104 2.81 -8.19 13.41
C SER A 104 3.63 -9.29 14.09
N TYR A 105 4.71 -9.78 13.45
CA TYR A 105 5.43 -10.98 13.89
C TYR A 105 6.56 -10.72 14.90
N GLY A 106 6.91 -9.46 15.16
CA GLY A 106 8.18 -9.13 15.84
C GLY A 106 8.09 -8.26 17.08
N ASP A 107 6.94 -7.67 17.41
CA ASP A 107 6.89 -6.60 18.40
C ASP A 107 5.71 -6.70 19.38
N ASN A 108 5.90 -6.20 20.60
CA ASN A 108 4.86 -6.14 21.64
C ASN A 108 3.83 -5.01 21.40
N THR A 109 4.03 -4.21 20.35
CA THR A 109 3.18 -3.07 19.96
C THR A 109 2.24 -3.43 18.80
N GLN A 110 1.66 -4.64 18.83
CA GLN A 110 0.78 -5.09 17.75
C GLN A 110 -0.46 -4.22 17.66
N LEU A 111 -0.76 -3.74 16.45
CA LEU A 111 -2.03 -3.12 16.15
C LEU A 111 -3.17 -4.13 16.34
N LYS A 112 -4.25 -3.67 16.96
CA LYS A 112 -5.43 -4.51 17.19
C LYS A 112 -6.09 -4.89 15.85
N PRO A 113 -6.66 -6.09 15.73
CA PRO A 113 -7.48 -6.43 14.58
C PRO A 113 -8.65 -5.44 14.41
N ILE A 114 -9.00 -5.17 13.15
CA ILE A 114 -10.03 -4.21 12.77
C ILE A 114 -11.28 -4.99 12.36
N GLN A 115 -12.43 -4.61 12.90
CA GLN A 115 -13.71 -5.14 12.46
C GLN A 115 -14.31 -4.23 11.39
N VAL A 116 -14.58 -4.79 10.20
CA VAL A 116 -15.24 -4.11 9.08
C VAL A 116 -16.61 -4.74 8.87
N GLY A 117 -17.64 -3.92 8.67
CA GLY A 117 -19.01 -4.38 8.50
C GLY A 117 -20.02 -3.24 8.47
N PRO A 118 -21.33 -3.55 8.55
CA PRO A 118 -22.38 -2.54 8.53
C PRO A 118 -22.31 -1.62 9.76
N GLY A 119 -22.61 -0.33 9.55
CA GLY A 119 -22.59 0.70 10.59
C GLY A 119 -21.66 1.85 10.25
N GLU A 120 -21.00 2.41 11.26
CA GLU A 120 -19.98 3.43 11.05
C GLU A 120 -18.72 2.84 10.41
N PRO A 121 -18.02 3.60 9.55
CA PRO A 121 -16.75 3.16 8.98
C PRO A 121 -15.76 2.76 10.05
N ALA A 122 -15.11 1.61 9.84
CA ALA A 122 -14.00 1.21 10.68
C ALA A 122 -12.83 2.20 10.51
N VAL A 123 -12.03 2.37 11.55
CA VAL A 123 -10.91 3.33 11.54
C VAL A 123 -9.61 2.62 11.91
N LEU A 124 -8.62 2.74 11.03
CA LEU A 124 -7.23 2.41 11.31
C LEU A 124 -6.46 3.69 11.56
N LYS A 125 -6.13 3.94 12.83
CA LYS A 125 -5.16 4.96 13.22
C LYS A 125 -3.80 4.28 13.16
N ALA A 126 -3.02 4.50 12.11
CA ALA A 126 -1.67 3.95 12.01
C ALA A 126 -0.91 4.70 10.91
N GLY A 127 0.41 4.83 11.08
CA GLY A 127 1.24 5.65 10.20
C GLY A 127 1.85 6.84 10.92
N GLY A 128 2.27 7.81 10.12
CA GLY A 128 2.82 9.07 10.61
C GLY A 128 1.75 9.99 11.23
N PRO A 129 2.18 11.02 11.98
CA PRO A 129 3.58 11.36 12.29
C PRO A 129 4.21 10.36 13.27
N LEU A 130 5.54 10.20 13.19
CA LEU A 130 6.30 9.31 14.07
C LEU A 130 6.92 10.08 15.23
N GLU A 131 6.79 9.53 16.43
CA GLU A 131 7.47 10.00 17.63
C GLU A 131 8.77 9.21 17.84
N GLN A 132 9.86 9.94 18.10
CA GLN A 132 11.13 9.33 18.50
C GLN A 132 11.13 9.12 20.02
N GLN A 133 11.29 7.89 20.46
CA GLN A 133 11.36 7.55 21.88
C GLN A 133 12.68 6.84 22.21
N ILE A 134 13.24 7.15 23.37
CA ILE A 134 14.41 6.45 23.93
C ILE A 134 14.01 5.90 25.30
N LYS A 135 13.99 4.58 25.44
CA LYS A 135 13.83 3.92 26.73
C LYS A 135 15.21 3.74 27.34
N VAL A 136 15.40 4.28 28.55
CA VAL A 136 16.65 4.18 29.30
C VAL A 136 16.41 3.33 30.53
N GLN A 137 17.18 2.26 30.66
CA GLN A 137 17.15 1.38 31.83
C GLN A 137 18.53 1.32 32.46
N ARG A 138 18.56 1.43 33.80
CA ARG A 138 19.80 1.26 34.57
C ARG A 138 19.91 -0.17 35.07
N GLU A 139 21.01 -0.82 34.73
CA GLU A 139 21.37 -2.15 35.20
C GLU A 139 22.71 -2.06 35.95
N GLY A 140 22.62 -1.79 37.25
CA GLY A 140 23.79 -1.55 38.10
C GLY A 140 24.60 -0.33 37.64
N GLN A 141 25.76 -0.58 37.03
CA GLN A 141 26.66 0.45 36.48
C GLN A 141 26.48 0.67 34.96
N LEU A 142 25.59 -0.11 34.32
CA LEU A 142 25.30 0.00 32.90
C LEU A 142 24.01 0.81 32.68
N LEU A 143 23.98 1.58 31.60
CA LEU A 143 22.78 2.17 31.05
C LEU A 143 22.48 1.48 29.71
N THR A 144 21.34 0.81 29.63
CA THR A 144 20.81 0.29 28.39
C THR A 144 19.88 1.33 27.79
N MET A 145 20.09 1.64 26.51
CA MET A 145 19.26 2.59 25.77
C MET A 145 18.68 1.89 24.55
N GLU A 146 17.37 1.95 24.43
CA GLU A 146 16.61 1.40 23.29
C GLU A 146 15.91 2.54 22.58
N TYR A 147 16.19 2.70 21.29
CA TYR A 147 15.53 3.68 20.44
C TYR A 147 14.34 3.04 19.72
N GLN A 148 13.22 3.74 19.69
CA GLN A 148 11.98 3.30 19.05
C GLN A 148 11.37 4.45 18.24
N LEU A 149 10.79 4.11 17.09
CA LEU A 149 9.92 4.99 16.32
C LEU A 149 8.49 4.54 16.53
N ILE A 150 7.66 5.40 17.11
CA ILE A 150 6.28 5.08 17.49
C ILE A 150 5.31 5.85 16.60
N GLY A 151 4.34 5.15 16.01
CA GLY A 151 3.30 5.73 15.18
C GLY A 151 2.06 6.18 15.96
N ALA A 152 1.07 6.66 15.23
CA ALA A 152 -0.11 7.33 15.77
C ALA A 152 -1.00 6.47 16.69
N ALA A 153 -0.90 5.14 16.63
CA ALA A 153 -1.60 4.22 17.53
C ALA A 153 -0.67 3.42 18.44
N GLY A 154 0.57 3.85 18.60
CA GLY A 154 1.54 3.20 19.46
C GLY A 154 2.29 2.04 18.81
N GLU A 155 2.08 1.79 17.53
CA GLU A 155 2.82 0.80 16.75
C GLU A 155 4.28 1.22 16.58
N SER A 156 5.21 0.28 16.77
CA SER A 156 6.62 0.52 16.53
C SER A 156 7.00 0.31 15.06
N TYR A 157 7.96 1.09 14.60
CA TYR A 157 8.57 0.93 13.29
C TYR A 157 10.04 0.55 13.43
N ARG A 158 10.44 -0.48 12.68
CA ARG A 158 11.84 -0.90 12.62
C ARG A 158 12.64 0.10 11.80
N ASN A 159 13.78 0.51 12.33
CA ASN A 159 14.70 1.40 11.66
C ASN A 159 15.47 0.69 10.54
N ASP A 160 15.91 1.48 9.55
CA ASP A 160 16.88 0.98 8.57
C ASP A 160 18.24 0.74 9.26
N ARG A 161 18.62 -0.52 9.39
CA ARG A 161 19.90 -0.94 9.98
C ARG A 161 21.12 -0.35 9.27
N ARG A 162 20.99 0.10 8.02
CA ARG A 162 22.07 0.78 7.26
C ARG A 162 22.30 2.21 7.75
N TYR A 163 21.26 2.84 8.31
CA TYR A 163 21.29 4.22 8.76
C TYR A 163 20.84 4.32 10.22
N PRO A 164 21.61 3.74 11.17
CA PRO A 164 21.21 3.73 12.56
C PRO A 164 21.13 5.15 13.14
N PRO A 165 20.15 5.41 14.01
CA PRO A 165 20.03 6.69 14.72
C PRO A 165 21.27 6.98 15.55
N LYS A 166 21.61 8.26 15.67
CA LYS A 166 22.75 8.76 16.45
C LYS A 166 22.26 9.31 17.79
N PHE A 167 23.09 9.23 18.80
CA PHE A 167 22.84 9.85 20.10
C PHE A 167 24.07 10.59 20.61
N VAL A 168 23.83 11.57 21.49
CA VAL A 168 24.84 12.26 22.28
C VAL A 168 24.30 12.37 23.71
N ILE A 169 25.12 12.05 24.70
CA ILE A 169 24.78 12.15 26.12
C ILE A 169 25.57 13.30 26.72
N TYR A 170 24.87 14.18 27.42
CA TYR A 170 25.46 15.31 28.12
C TYR A 170 25.26 15.18 29.64
N LYS A 171 26.17 15.81 30.40
CA LYS A 171 26.00 16.11 31.83
C LYS A 171 26.11 17.62 32.01
N GLY A 172 24.98 18.29 32.20
CA GLY A 172 24.93 19.75 32.01
C GLY A 172 25.32 20.06 30.57
N ASP A 173 26.28 20.96 30.38
CA ASP A 173 26.75 21.36 29.04
C ASP A 173 27.93 20.52 28.52
N LYS A 174 28.41 19.54 29.31
CA LYS A 174 29.56 18.71 28.93
C LYS A 174 29.09 17.43 28.25
N GLU A 175 29.51 17.22 27.02
CA GLU A 175 29.37 15.92 26.35
C GLU A 175 30.14 14.84 27.13
N ILE A 176 29.43 13.77 27.47
CA ILE A 176 29.99 12.58 28.13
C ILE A 176 30.37 11.52 27.09
N THR A 177 29.49 11.30 26.11
CA THR A 177 29.71 10.32 25.04
C THR A 177 28.73 10.56 23.88
N SER A 178 29.06 10.04 22.71
CA SER A 178 28.21 10.01 21.52
C SER A 178 28.37 8.69 20.79
N GLY A 179 27.36 8.32 20.00
CA GLY A 179 27.36 7.03 19.33
C GLY A 179 26.20 6.83 18.37
N LYS A 180 26.02 5.57 17.95
CA LYS A 180 24.87 5.13 17.14
C LYS A 180 24.19 3.96 17.83
N PHE A 181 22.87 3.88 17.72
CA PHE A 181 22.14 2.71 18.17
C PHE A 181 22.50 1.50 17.29
N ARG A 182 22.79 0.36 17.92
CA ARG A 182 23.12 -0.88 17.19
C ARG A 182 21.86 -1.58 16.67
N PHE A 183 20.73 -1.35 17.35
CA PHE A 183 19.44 -1.98 17.13
C PHE A 183 18.33 -0.97 17.39
N GLY A 184 17.21 -1.18 16.71
CA GLY A 184 16.02 -0.32 16.66
C GLY A 184 15.28 -0.56 15.36
#